data_AF-A0A937Y850-F1
#
_entry.id   AF-A0A937Y850-F1
#
_cell.length_a   1.000
_cell.length_b   1.000
_cell.length_c   1.000
_cell.angle_alpha   90.00
_cell.angle_beta   90.00
_cell.angle_gamma   90.00
#
_symmetry.space_group_name_H-M   'P 1'
#
loop_
_entity.id
_entity.type
_entity.pdbx_description
1 polymer ?
#
loop_
_entity_poly.entity_id
_entity_poly.type
_entity_poly.pdbx_seq_one_letter_code
_entity_poly.pdbx_strand_id
1 'polypeptide(L)'
;MDTHVLAAHHHHGLASDLKRPVIARLFHLRFVPAIHPDFLEDVLHLEIKQALVSIDAAVHAVGLHQIVEVNRAHSALRTNWVTRHLSKACWYNQQPSMLFPLPLVMDYRKVQMFLAAVRHGNLTEAAAELGVSQPALSKSIKALERTLGVRLLDRGRFGVAPTPAGEALLQHGQVVEAELRHAAGAIEALKGARSGHVLVGCGPTEANRLLPQALLQLARTHPELRVTALYGLNESLMPWVKQGEVDFALSSVPTRATDAALSHESLFTETGVVVARAGHPLSRQRAIAPAQLTQHTWILPRRRELERLAFDDFFTRHGLEPPEALTETTSTVLMKAMVMQSDALTFIPRELIWWEVQAQQLQPLNVQGTDWTRIVGVTRRRRGSVSPAAAKLIDALRAVASRQFEGVVG
;
A
#
# COMPACT_ATOMS: atom_id res chain seq x y z
N MET A 1 31.11 -34.58 -60.04
CA MET A 1 30.36 -34.01 -58.91
C MET A 1 30.65 -34.89 -57.71
N ASP A 2 30.77 -34.28 -56.53
CA ASP A 2 30.97 -34.91 -55.21
C ASP A 2 32.41 -35.10 -54.70
N THR A 3 33.20 -34.01 -54.75
CA THR A 3 34.33 -33.78 -53.83
C THR A 3 34.21 -32.47 -53.02
N HIS A 4 33.16 -31.68 -53.22
CA HIS A 4 32.94 -30.42 -52.51
C HIS A 4 32.08 -30.51 -51.24
N VAL A 5 31.51 -31.68 -50.91
CA VAL A 5 30.63 -31.84 -49.73
C VAL A 5 31.37 -32.36 -48.48
N LEU A 6 32.56 -32.96 -48.62
CA LEU A 6 33.31 -33.50 -47.47
C LEU A 6 34.21 -32.48 -46.73
N ALA A 7 34.55 -31.35 -47.33
CA ALA A 7 35.35 -30.32 -46.65
C ALA A 7 34.54 -29.53 -45.62
N ALA A 8 33.26 -29.26 -45.90
CA ALA A 8 32.40 -28.45 -45.03
C ALA A 8 32.14 -29.09 -43.65
N HIS A 9 32.19 -30.43 -43.55
CA HIS A 9 31.97 -31.13 -42.28
C HIS A 9 33.21 -31.18 -41.37
N HIS A 10 34.43 -31.01 -41.90
CA HIS A 10 35.64 -30.91 -41.06
C HIS A 10 35.89 -29.49 -40.51
N HIS A 11 35.36 -28.45 -41.15
CA HIS A 11 35.60 -27.04 -40.76
C HIS A 11 34.74 -26.56 -39.57
N HIS A 12 33.64 -27.22 -39.23
CA HIS A 12 32.83 -26.86 -38.05
C HIS A 12 33.36 -27.45 -36.72
N GLY A 13 34.19 -28.51 -36.77
CA GLY A 13 34.77 -29.14 -35.57
C GLY A 13 35.79 -28.24 -34.85
N LEU A 14 36.78 -27.72 -35.59
CA LEU A 14 37.89 -26.91 -35.04
C LEU A 14 37.43 -25.64 -34.32
N ALA A 15 36.44 -24.92 -34.86
CA ALA A 15 35.90 -23.71 -34.22
C ALA A 15 35.02 -24.01 -32.99
N SER A 16 34.51 -25.25 -32.87
CA SER A 16 33.71 -25.69 -31.73
C SER A 16 34.57 -26.23 -30.59
N ASP A 17 35.70 -26.87 -30.91
CA ASP A 17 36.65 -27.42 -29.94
C ASP A 17 37.49 -26.32 -29.25
N LEU A 18 37.75 -25.20 -29.92
CA LEU A 18 38.41 -24.02 -29.31
C LEU A 18 37.48 -23.19 -28.41
N LYS A 19 36.15 -23.28 -28.57
CA LYS A 19 35.18 -22.48 -27.78
C LYS A 19 34.83 -23.12 -26.44
N ARG A 20 34.89 -24.44 -26.33
CA ARG A 20 34.46 -25.20 -25.15
C ARG A 20 35.30 -24.92 -23.88
N PRO A 21 36.65 -24.81 -23.93
CA PRO A 21 37.46 -24.54 -22.75
C PRO A 21 37.21 -23.13 -22.17
N VAL A 22 37.02 -22.13 -23.04
CA VAL A 22 36.78 -20.72 -22.66
C VAL A 22 35.39 -20.55 -22.04
N ILE A 23 34.37 -21.20 -22.59
CA ILE A 23 33.00 -21.18 -22.03
C ILE A 23 32.94 -21.89 -20.66
N ALA A 24 33.67 -22.99 -20.49
CA ALA A 24 33.73 -23.73 -19.22
C ALA A 24 34.42 -22.93 -18.09
N ARG A 25 35.50 -22.18 -18.40
CA ARG A 25 36.17 -21.31 -17.42
C ARG A 25 35.40 -20.04 -17.08
N LEU A 26 34.69 -19.44 -18.04
CA LEU A 26 33.82 -18.28 -17.81
C LEU A 26 32.60 -18.63 -16.92
N PHE A 27 32.10 -19.87 -16.98
CA PHE A 27 31.06 -20.34 -16.07
C PHE A 27 31.57 -20.48 -14.62
N HIS A 28 32.86 -20.79 -14.42
CA HIS A 28 33.47 -20.87 -13.09
C HIS A 28 33.72 -19.48 -12.46
N LEU A 29 34.02 -18.46 -13.26
CA LEU A 29 34.19 -17.07 -12.79
C LEU A 29 32.85 -16.41 -12.39
N ARG A 30 31.72 -17.04 -12.71
CA ARG A 30 30.37 -16.58 -12.35
C ARG A 30 30.04 -16.73 -10.85
N PHE A 31 30.92 -17.37 -10.08
CA PHE A 31 30.71 -17.73 -8.67
C PHE A 31 31.82 -17.26 -7.71
N VAL A 32 32.70 -16.34 -8.12
CA VAL A 32 33.68 -15.75 -7.20
C VAL A 32 33.20 -14.36 -6.78
N PRO A 33 32.71 -14.18 -5.54
CA PRO A 33 32.36 -12.85 -5.04
C PRO A 33 33.65 -12.13 -4.64
N ALA A 34 33.77 -10.85 -5.05
CA ALA A 34 34.85 -9.91 -4.75
C ALA A 34 36.11 -9.98 -5.65
N ILE A 35 35.97 -9.62 -6.93
CA ILE A 35 37.11 -9.19 -7.76
C ILE A 35 36.86 -7.75 -8.23
N HIS A 36 37.86 -6.88 -8.05
CA HIS A 36 37.84 -5.46 -8.45
C HIS A 36 37.69 -5.33 -9.99
N PRO A 37 36.94 -4.33 -10.51
CA PRO A 37 36.64 -4.20 -11.95
C PRO A 37 37.89 -4.20 -12.84
N ASP A 38 38.93 -3.47 -12.45
CA ASP A 38 40.19 -3.38 -13.20
C ASP A 38 40.89 -4.75 -13.32
N PHE A 39 40.75 -5.61 -12.30
CA PHE A 39 41.35 -6.94 -12.28
C PHE A 39 40.59 -7.91 -13.20
N LEU A 40 39.29 -7.72 -13.40
CA LEU A 40 38.49 -8.53 -14.33
C LEU A 40 38.78 -8.15 -15.78
N GLU A 41 38.98 -6.85 -16.04
CA GLU A 41 39.33 -6.32 -17.36
C GLU A 41 40.75 -6.75 -17.76
N ASP A 42 41.71 -6.72 -16.84
CA ASP A 42 43.07 -7.20 -17.05
C ASP A 42 43.13 -8.73 -17.26
N VAL A 43 42.37 -9.51 -16.49
CA VAL A 43 42.30 -10.98 -16.65
C VAL A 43 41.63 -11.37 -17.98
N LEU A 44 40.56 -10.68 -18.37
CA LEU A 44 39.91 -10.89 -19.67
C LEU A 44 40.82 -10.45 -20.83
N HIS A 45 41.54 -9.34 -20.70
CA HIS A 45 42.52 -8.91 -21.70
C HIS A 45 43.71 -9.87 -21.81
N LEU A 46 44.18 -10.43 -20.69
CA LEU A 46 45.29 -11.38 -20.66
C LEU A 46 44.91 -12.74 -21.24
N GLU A 47 43.72 -13.27 -20.90
CA GLU A 47 43.18 -14.52 -21.46
C GLU A 47 42.85 -14.37 -22.95
N ILE A 48 42.31 -13.22 -23.38
CA ILE A 48 42.10 -12.92 -24.80
C ILE A 48 43.45 -12.81 -25.53
N LYS A 49 44.48 -12.18 -24.93
CA LYS A 49 45.84 -12.15 -25.49
C LYS A 49 46.46 -13.56 -25.61
N GLN A 50 46.33 -14.41 -24.59
CA GLN A 50 46.86 -15.78 -24.62
C GLN A 50 46.13 -16.68 -25.63
N ALA A 51 44.81 -16.51 -25.78
CA ALA A 51 44.03 -17.17 -26.82
C ALA A 51 44.45 -16.70 -28.22
N LEU A 52 44.72 -15.40 -28.40
CA LEU A 52 45.19 -14.83 -29.67
C LEU A 52 46.61 -15.29 -30.03
N VAL A 53 47.53 -15.39 -29.06
CA VAL A 53 48.89 -15.93 -29.27
C VAL A 53 48.86 -17.41 -29.66
N SER A 54 47.94 -18.19 -29.09
CA SER A 54 47.76 -19.61 -29.44
C SER A 54 47.17 -19.80 -30.85
N ILE A 55 46.35 -18.84 -31.30
CA ILE A 55 45.83 -18.79 -32.68
C ILE A 55 46.95 -18.40 -33.65
N ASP A 56 47.79 -17.40 -33.34
CA ASP A 56 48.92 -16.99 -34.20
C ASP A 56 49.99 -18.09 -34.37
N ALA A 57 50.22 -18.90 -33.33
CA ALA A 57 51.09 -20.09 -33.40
C ALA A 57 50.50 -21.20 -34.29
N ALA A 58 49.18 -21.40 -34.26
CA ALA A 58 48.48 -22.35 -35.14
C ALA A 58 48.46 -21.86 -36.61
N VAL A 59 48.46 -20.55 -36.83
CA VAL A 59 48.49 -19.91 -38.16
C VAL A 59 49.87 -20.05 -38.82
N HIS A 60 50.96 -20.05 -38.06
CA HIS A 60 52.31 -20.27 -38.59
C HIS A 60 52.58 -21.73 -39.03
N ALA A 61 51.76 -22.68 -38.59
CA ALA A 61 51.92 -24.11 -38.93
C ALA A 61 51.21 -24.52 -40.24
N VAL A 62 50.42 -23.63 -40.86
CA VAL A 62 49.60 -23.95 -42.04
C VAL A 62 49.95 -23.03 -43.21
N GLY A 63 50.27 -23.63 -44.36
CA GLY A 63 50.79 -22.94 -45.54
C GLY A 63 49.90 -21.80 -46.09
N LEU A 64 50.56 -20.88 -46.80
CA LEU A 64 50.12 -19.55 -47.25
C LEU A 64 48.71 -19.40 -47.86
N HIS A 65 48.05 -20.48 -48.30
CA HIS A 65 46.71 -20.41 -48.89
C HIS A 65 45.55 -20.29 -47.87
N GLN A 66 45.78 -20.46 -46.56
CA GLN A 66 44.73 -20.31 -45.53
C GLN A 66 44.72 -18.96 -44.78
N ILE A 67 45.70 -18.07 -45.03
CA ILE A 67 45.87 -16.79 -44.32
C ILE A 67 44.70 -15.81 -44.56
N VAL A 68 44.05 -15.87 -45.72
CA VAL A 68 42.91 -14.99 -46.07
C VAL A 68 41.63 -15.37 -45.31
N GLU A 69 41.40 -16.66 -45.06
CA GLU A 69 40.22 -17.14 -44.33
C GLU A 69 40.34 -16.94 -42.82
N VAL A 70 41.54 -17.12 -42.27
CA VAL A 70 41.83 -16.81 -40.87
C VAL A 70 41.61 -15.32 -40.60
N ASN A 71 42.06 -14.42 -41.47
CA ASN A 71 41.83 -12.98 -41.33
C ASN A 71 40.34 -12.58 -41.43
N ARG A 72 39.52 -13.29 -42.23
CA ARG A 72 38.06 -13.10 -42.24
C ARG A 72 37.40 -13.54 -40.94
N ALA A 73 37.81 -14.68 -40.36
CA ALA A 73 37.31 -15.14 -39.06
C ALA A 73 37.75 -14.20 -37.92
N HIS A 74 38.96 -13.67 -37.98
CA HIS A 74 39.54 -12.73 -37.02
C HIS A 74 38.79 -11.38 -37.00
N SER A 75 38.39 -10.87 -38.16
CA SER A 75 37.56 -9.67 -38.33
C SER A 75 36.10 -9.87 -37.82
N ALA A 76 35.51 -11.05 -38.07
CA ALA A 76 34.16 -11.37 -37.63
C ALA A 76 34.04 -11.48 -36.08
N LEU A 77 35.09 -11.96 -35.41
CA LEU A 77 35.14 -12.07 -33.95
C LEU A 77 35.32 -10.71 -33.25
N ARG A 78 36.10 -9.78 -33.83
CA ARG A 78 36.29 -8.42 -33.27
C ARG A 78 35.04 -7.55 -33.31
N THR A 79 34.20 -7.69 -34.33
CA THR A 79 33.24 -6.62 -34.65
C THR A 79 31.79 -6.90 -34.21
N ASN A 80 31.42 -8.17 -33.96
CA ASN A 80 30.01 -8.52 -33.77
C ASN A 80 29.69 -9.32 -32.49
N TRP A 81 30.62 -10.10 -31.94
CA TRP A 81 30.34 -10.91 -30.74
C TRP A 81 30.59 -10.15 -29.45
N VAL A 82 31.76 -9.51 -29.35
CA VAL A 82 32.17 -8.67 -28.22
C VAL A 82 31.22 -7.48 -28.06
N THR A 83 30.90 -6.77 -29.14
CA THR A 83 29.99 -5.63 -29.16
C THR A 83 28.55 -6.01 -28.80
N ARG A 84 28.03 -7.19 -29.20
CA ARG A 84 26.68 -7.65 -28.85
C ARG A 84 26.53 -8.16 -27.42
N HIS A 85 27.60 -8.68 -26.81
CA HIS A 85 27.55 -9.15 -25.42
C HIS A 85 27.99 -8.08 -24.43
N LEU A 86 28.93 -7.20 -24.79
CA LEU A 86 29.27 -6.02 -24.00
C LEU A 86 28.16 -4.97 -24.02
N SER A 87 27.39 -4.80 -25.10
CA SER A 87 26.24 -3.87 -25.05
C SER A 87 25.14 -4.35 -24.10
N LYS A 88 24.89 -5.65 -23.95
CA LYS A 88 23.98 -6.15 -22.90
C LYS A 88 24.56 -6.03 -21.49
N ALA A 89 25.87 -6.16 -21.31
CA ALA A 89 26.54 -5.98 -20.03
C ALA A 89 26.66 -4.49 -19.62
N CYS A 90 26.98 -3.60 -20.55
CA CYS A 90 27.11 -2.16 -20.32
C CYS A 90 25.77 -1.46 -20.07
N TRP A 91 24.66 -1.95 -20.64
CA TRP A 91 23.33 -1.45 -20.28
C TRP A 91 22.97 -1.74 -18.81
N TYR A 92 23.55 -2.77 -18.20
CA TYR A 92 23.38 -3.06 -16.77
C TYR A 92 24.34 -2.26 -15.89
N ASN A 93 25.47 -1.79 -16.43
CA ASN A 93 26.57 -1.18 -15.67
C ASN A 93 26.64 0.35 -15.76
N GLN A 94 25.72 1.00 -16.49
CA GLN A 94 25.58 2.46 -16.55
C GLN A 94 24.47 3.03 -15.63
N GLN A 95 24.00 2.24 -14.65
CA GLN A 95 23.17 2.80 -13.58
C GLN A 95 24.07 3.38 -12.49
N PRO A 96 23.81 4.61 -12.00
CA PRO A 96 24.59 5.19 -10.92
C PRO A 96 24.52 4.24 -9.72
N SER A 97 25.71 3.92 -9.19
CA SER A 97 25.99 3.08 -8.03
C SER A 97 24.81 2.94 -7.07
N MET A 98 23.94 1.95 -7.30
CA MET A 98 23.01 1.49 -6.29
C MET A 98 23.85 0.74 -5.26
N LEU A 99 23.86 1.24 -4.03
CA LEU A 99 24.66 0.75 -2.90
C LEU A 99 24.31 -0.69 -2.43
N PHE A 100 23.51 -1.44 -3.18
CA PHE A 100 23.23 -2.85 -2.93
C PHE A 100 23.06 -3.57 -4.27
N PRO A 101 23.68 -4.75 -4.48
CA PRO A 101 23.34 -5.59 -5.62
C PRO A 101 21.92 -6.09 -5.36
N LEU A 102 20.90 -5.47 -5.96
CA LEU A 102 19.54 -6.03 -5.96
C LEU A 102 19.50 -7.13 -7.03
N PRO A 103 19.48 -8.43 -6.67
CA PRO A 103 19.40 -9.49 -7.67
C PRO A 103 17.96 -9.67 -8.20
N LEU A 104 16.99 -8.89 -7.69
CA LEU A 104 15.59 -8.99 -8.02
C LEU A 104 15.08 -7.72 -8.69
N VAL A 105 15.10 -7.72 -10.02
CA VAL A 105 14.33 -6.75 -10.80
C VAL A 105 12.86 -7.17 -10.75
N MET A 106 12.09 -6.53 -9.86
CA MET A 106 10.64 -6.71 -9.79
C MET A 106 9.94 -5.79 -10.79
N ASP A 107 9.17 -6.40 -11.70
CA ASP A 107 8.37 -5.68 -12.68
C ASP A 107 7.04 -5.23 -12.04
N TYR A 108 6.84 -3.92 -11.92
CA TYR A 108 5.66 -3.33 -11.28
C TYR A 108 4.35 -3.82 -11.90
N ARG A 109 4.29 -4.04 -13.22
CA ARG A 109 3.07 -4.53 -13.87
C ARG A 109 2.67 -5.92 -13.36
N LYS A 110 3.65 -6.77 -13.05
CA LYS A 110 3.40 -8.10 -12.47
C LYS A 110 2.97 -8.00 -11.02
N VAL A 111 3.53 -7.05 -10.27
CA VAL A 111 3.08 -6.73 -8.90
C VAL A 111 1.63 -6.25 -8.94
N GLN A 112 1.25 -5.34 -9.83
CA GLN A 112 -0.15 -4.91 -10.01
C GLN A 112 -1.10 -6.07 -10.29
N MET A 113 -0.71 -7.01 -11.17
CA MET A 113 -1.51 -8.21 -11.44
C MET A 113 -1.68 -9.10 -10.22
N PHE A 114 -0.63 -9.25 -9.41
CA PHE A 114 -0.71 -9.96 -8.13
C PHE A 114 -1.64 -9.26 -7.15
N LEU A 115 -1.51 -7.94 -6.98
CA LEU A 115 -2.36 -7.15 -6.09
C LEU A 115 -3.83 -7.24 -6.48
N ALA A 116 -4.16 -7.11 -7.77
CA ALA A 116 -5.52 -7.26 -8.27
C ALA A 116 -6.07 -8.67 -8.02
N ALA A 117 -5.25 -9.71 -8.23
CA ALA A 117 -5.66 -11.09 -7.96
C ALA A 117 -6.03 -11.34 -6.50
N VAL A 118 -5.28 -10.75 -5.56
CA VAL A 118 -5.58 -10.81 -4.12
C VAL A 118 -6.82 -9.98 -3.78
N ARG A 119 -6.93 -8.76 -4.33
CA ARG A 119 -8.04 -7.83 -4.09
C ARG A 119 -9.41 -8.43 -4.43
N HIS A 120 -9.52 -9.12 -5.56
CA HIS A 120 -10.76 -9.79 -5.98
C HIS A 120 -10.94 -11.20 -5.41
N GLY A 121 -9.86 -11.84 -4.93
CA GLY A 121 -9.87 -13.26 -4.61
C GLY A 121 -10.16 -14.17 -5.83
N ASN A 122 -10.16 -13.60 -7.04
CA ASN A 122 -10.56 -14.26 -8.28
C ASN A 122 -9.71 -13.77 -9.46
N LEU A 123 -9.02 -14.69 -10.14
CA LEU A 123 -8.15 -14.36 -11.28
C LEU A 123 -8.92 -13.83 -12.50
N THR A 124 -10.17 -14.24 -12.68
CA THR A 124 -11.00 -13.82 -13.82
C THR A 124 -11.47 -12.38 -13.65
N GLU A 125 -11.95 -12.03 -12.45
CA GLU A 125 -12.38 -10.66 -12.12
C GLU A 125 -11.19 -9.70 -12.12
N ALA A 126 -10.05 -10.10 -11.54
CA ALA A 126 -8.82 -9.32 -11.61
C ALA A 126 -8.33 -9.10 -13.05
N ALA A 127 -8.47 -10.11 -13.92
CA ALA A 127 -8.08 -9.97 -15.33
C ALA A 127 -9.01 -9.00 -16.07
N ALA A 128 -10.31 -9.03 -15.77
CA ALA A 128 -11.29 -8.11 -16.30
C ALA A 128 -11.02 -6.66 -15.87
N GLU A 129 -10.72 -6.40 -14.59
CA GLU A 129 -10.34 -5.07 -14.08
C GLU A 129 -9.13 -4.51 -14.85
N LEU A 130 -8.12 -5.36 -15.08
CA LEU A 130 -6.86 -4.96 -15.72
C LEU A 130 -6.91 -4.99 -17.26
N GLY A 131 -8.04 -5.35 -17.87
CA GLY A 131 -8.18 -5.45 -19.33
C GLY A 131 -7.25 -6.48 -19.98
N VAL A 132 -6.96 -7.58 -19.29
CA VAL A 132 -6.10 -8.67 -19.78
C VAL A 132 -6.85 -10.01 -19.77
N SER A 133 -6.32 -11.01 -20.48
CA SER A 133 -6.87 -12.36 -20.38
C SER A 133 -6.44 -13.05 -19.07
N GLN A 134 -7.31 -13.87 -18.50
CA GLN A 134 -6.99 -14.64 -17.29
C GLN A 134 -5.72 -15.51 -17.44
N PRO A 135 -5.44 -16.17 -18.59
CA PRO A 135 -4.19 -16.88 -18.80
C PRO A 135 -2.95 -15.96 -18.78
N ALA A 136 -3.06 -14.74 -19.32
CA ALA A 136 -1.97 -13.76 -19.31
C ALA A 136 -1.66 -13.26 -17.89
N LEU A 137 -2.70 -12.99 -17.09
CA LEU A 137 -2.56 -12.65 -15.68
C LEU A 137 -1.91 -13.79 -14.89
N SER A 138 -2.42 -15.01 -15.03
CA SER A 138 -1.89 -16.21 -14.37
C SER A 138 -0.42 -16.48 -14.73
N LYS A 139 -0.03 -16.31 -16.00
CA LYS A 139 1.35 -16.47 -16.48
C LYS A 139 2.28 -15.40 -15.92
N SER A 140 1.81 -14.16 -15.80
CA SER A 140 2.59 -13.04 -15.27
C SER A 140 2.86 -13.20 -13.78
N ILE A 141 1.87 -13.63 -13.01
CA ILE A 141 2.05 -13.93 -11.58
C ILE A 141 3.02 -15.10 -11.39
N LYS A 142 2.89 -16.19 -12.17
CA LYS A 142 3.87 -17.30 -12.14
C LYS A 142 5.29 -16.86 -12.52
N ALA A 143 5.44 -15.86 -13.39
CA ALA A 143 6.75 -15.31 -13.71
C ALA A 143 7.33 -14.49 -12.55
N LEU A 144 6.48 -13.76 -11.83
CA LEU A 144 6.86 -13.06 -10.61
C LEU A 144 7.29 -14.05 -9.51
N GLU A 145 6.50 -15.09 -9.25
CA GLU A 145 6.85 -16.18 -8.32
C GLU A 145 8.20 -16.83 -8.65
N ARG A 146 8.45 -17.11 -9.94
CA ARG A 146 9.76 -17.64 -10.40
C ARG A 146 10.91 -16.66 -10.17
N THR A 147 10.67 -15.36 -10.33
CA THR A 147 11.69 -14.33 -10.10
C THR A 147 12.01 -14.21 -8.61
N LEU A 148 10.99 -14.33 -7.75
CA LEU A 148 11.13 -14.27 -6.30
C LEU A 148 11.58 -15.60 -5.67
N GLY A 149 11.51 -16.72 -6.41
CA GLY A 149 11.83 -18.06 -5.91
C GLY A 149 10.80 -18.62 -4.92
N VAL A 150 9.64 -17.97 -4.74
CA VAL A 150 8.61 -18.33 -3.77
C VAL A 150 7.22 -18.25 -4.40
N ARG A 151 6.29 -19.08 -3.92
CA ARG A 151 4.87 -18.96 -4.28
C ARG A 151 4.25 -17.79 -3.52
N LEU A 152 3.48 -16.98 -4.23
CA LEU A 152 2.79 -15.81 -3.67
C LEU A 152 1.31 -16.05 -3.48
N LEU A 153 0.71 -16.98 -4.22
CA LEU A 153 -0.72 -17.28 -4.16
C LEU A 153 -0.99 -18.76 -3.88
N ASP A 154 -1.94 -18.98 -2.99
CA ASP A 154 -2.67 -20.23 -2.87
C ASP A 154 -3.96 -20.18 -3.69
N ARG A 155 -4.12 -21.19 -4.54
CA ARG A 155 -5.28 -21.34 -5.43
C ARG A 155 -6.04 -22.56 -4.97
N GLY A 156 -7.27 -22.35 -4.51
CA GLY A 156 -8.10 -23.42 -3.96
C GLY A 156 -9.54 -23.32 -4.42
N ARG A 157 -10.38 -24.21 -3.88
CA ARG A 157 -11.82 -24.24 -4.16
C ARG A 157 -12.55 -22.94 -3.79
N PHE A 158 -11.97 -22.14 -2.90
CA PHE A 158 -12.52 -20.87 -2.41
C PHE A 158 -11.93 -19.64 -3.13
N GLY A 159 -11.21 -19.84 -4.24
CA GLY A 159 -10.60 -18.76 -5.00
C GLY A 159 -9.10 -18.61 -4.73
N VAL A 160 -8.65 -17.37 -4.68
CA VAL A 160 -7.24 -16.96 -4.61
C VAL A 160 -6.98 -16.28 -3.27
N ALA A 161 -5.95 -16.73 -2.56
CA ALA A 161 -5.47 -16.11 -1.33
C ALA A 161 -3.95 -15.92 -1.38
N PRO A 162 -3.38 -14.90 -0.71
CA PRO A 162 -1.94 -14.76 -0.61
C PRO A 162 -1.34 -15.85 0.30
N THR A 163 -0.14 -16.32 -0.03
CA THR A 163 0.72 -17.08 0.91
C THR A 163 1.36 -16.12 1.91
N PRO A 164 2.06 -16.57 2.97
CA PRO A 164 2.82 -15.65 3.84
C PRO A 164 3.84 -14.77 3.08
N ALA A 165 4.46 -15.30 2.03
CA ALA A 165 5.32 -14.50 1.15
C ALA A 165 4.51 -13.51 0.29
N GLY A 166 3.31 -13.92 -0.14
CA GLY A 166 2.34 -13.05 -0.80
C GLY A 166 1.85 -11.91 0.10
N GLU A 167 1.60 -12.17 1.39
CA GLU A 167 1.18 -11.15 2.35
C GLU A 167 2.27 -10.07 2.53
N ALA A 168 3.54 -10.48 2.60
CA ALA A 168 4.65 -9.53 2.64
C ALA A 168 4.71 -8.67 1.36
N LEU A 169 4.56 -9.29 0.18
CA LEU A 169 4.52 -8.55 -1.09
C LEU A 169 3.29 -7.64 -1.19
N LEU A 170 2.13 -8.07 -0.69
CA LEU A 170 0.89 -7.31 -0.67
C LEU A 170 1.09 -6.00 0.09
N GLN A 171 1.61 -6.08 1.32
CA GLN A 171 1.84 -4.90 2.16
C GLN A 171 2.77 -3.89 1.49
N HIS A 172 3.88 -4.33 0.91
CA HIS A 172 4.81 -3.43 0.21
C HIS A 172 4.28 -2.96 -1.14
N GLY A 173 3.57 -3.81 -1.87
CA GLY A 173 3.02 -3.50 -3.19
C GLY A 173 1.95 -2.41 -3.13
N GLN A 174 1.06 -2.46 -2.14
CA GLN A 174 0.03 -1.43 -1.90
C GLN A 174 0.69 -0.06 -1.64
N VAL A 175 1.74 -0.03 -0.81
CA VAL A 175 2.49 1.20 -0.55
C VAL A 175 3.12 1.76 -1.83
N VAL A 176 3.74 0.91 -2.66
CA VAL A 176 4.32 1.33 -3.94
C VAL A 176 3.25 1.88 -4.90
N GLU A 177 2.09 1.22 -5.01
CA GLU A 177 0.96 1.68 -5.82
C GLU A 177 0.47 3.06 -5.35
N ALA A 178 0.36 3.26 -4.03
CA ALA A 178 -0.02 4.54 -3.45
C ALA A 178 1.00 5.66 -3.74
N GLU A 179 2.30 5.40 -3.59
CA GLU A 179 3.35 6.39 -3.89
C GLU A 179 3.40 6.76 -5.37
N LEU A 180 3.22 5.80 -6.28
CA LEU A 180 3.16 6.08 -7.72
C LEU A 180 1.94 6.94 -8.08
N ARG A 181 0.79 6.67 -7.46
CA ARG A 181 -0.42 7.50 -7.61
C ARG A 181 -0.19 8.92 -7.10
N HIS A 182 0.48 9.08 -5.95
CA HIS A 182 0.82 10.40 -5.42
C HIS A 182 1.79 11.17 -6.31
N ALA A 183 2.84 10.50 -6.81
CA ALA A 183 3.80 11.09 -7.73
C ALA A 183 3.13 11.56 -9.03
N ALA A 184 2.26 10.74 -9.61
CA ALA A 184 1.48 11.12 -10.80
C ALA A 184 0.59 12.35 -10.52
N GLY A 185 -0.11 12.36 -9.38
CA GLY A 185 -0.93 13.51 -8.98
C GLY A 185 -0.13 14.79 -8.75
N ALA A 186 1.08 14.70 -8.18
CA ALA A 186 1.96 15.85 -8.00
C ALA A 186 2.46 16.42 -9.35
N ILE A 187 2.81 15.55 -10.30
CA ILE A 187 3.23 15.97 -11.65
C ILE A 187 2.07 16.67 -12.38
N GLU A 188 0.85 16.13 -12.30
CA GLU A 188 -0.32 16.76 -12.93
C GLU A 188 -0.61 18.13 -12.31
N ALA A 189 -0.52 18.26 -10.99
CA ALA A 189 -0.66 19.55 -10.32
C ALA A 189 0.38 20.58 -10.79
N LEU A 190 1.63 20.17 -11.03
CA LEU A 190 2.69 21.04 -11.58
C LEU A 190 2.40 21.49 -13.02
N LYS A 191 1.67 20.70 -13.80
CA LYS A 191 1.20 21.08 -15.15
C LYS A 191 0.03 22.07 -15.12
N GLY A 192 -0.39 22.53 -13.94
CA GLY A 192 -1.55 23.39 -13.76
C GLY A 192 -2.88 22.63 -13.85
N ALA A 193 -2.86 21.29 -13.86
CA ALA A 193 -4.08 20.50 -13.75
C ALA A 193 -4.67 20.74 -12.35
N ARG A 194 -5.87 21.31 -12.32
CA ARG A 194 -6.61 21.49 -11.07
C ARG A 194 -7.25 20.19 -10.60
N SER A 195 -7.41 19.20 -11.49
CA SER A 195 -8.04 17.92 -11.20
C SER A 195 -7.16 17.03 -10.32
N GLY A 196 -7.81 16.26 -9.44
CA GLY A 196 -7.15 15.32 -8.55
C GLY A 196 -8.16 14.40 -7.88
N HIS A 197 -7.66 13.29 -7.36
CA HIS A 197 -8.47 12.35 -6.59
C HIS A 197 -7.95 12.24 -5.17
N VAL A 198 -8.86 12.22 -4.19
CA VAL A 198 -8.55 12.02 -2.77
C VAL A 198 -9.32 10.82 -2.27
N LEU A 199 -8.61 9.88 -1.63
CA LEU A 199 -9.21 8.78 -0.89
C LEU A 199 -9.12 9.09 0.60
N VAL A 200 -10.25 9.26 1.27
CA VAL A 200 -10.32 9.56 2.71
C VAL A 200 -10.96 8.39 3.45
N GLY A 201 -10.27 7.87 4.46
CA GLY A 201 -10.89 6.99 5.45
C GLY A 201 -11.63 7.84 6.47
N CYS A 202 -12.85 7.47 6.87
CA CYS A 202 -13.67 8.28 7.75
C CYS A 202 -14.32 7.45 8.85
N GLY A 203 -14.19 7.91 10.10
CA GLY A 203 -14.85 7.35 11.26
C GLY A 203 -16.34 7.71 11.32
N PRO A 204 -17.12 7.00 12.17
CA PRO A 204 -18.57 7.14 12.21
C PRO A 204 -19.07 8.56 12.53
N THR A 205 -18.47 9.19 13.53
CA THR A 205 -18.86 10.53 13.99
C THR A 205 -18.48 11.59 12.95
N GLU A 206 -17.30 11.45 12.37
CA GLU A 206 -16.75 12.41 11.41
C GLU A 206 -17.52 12.37 10.09
N ALA A 207 -18.00 11.18 9.69
CA ALA A 207 -18.89 10.99 8.55
C ALA A 207 -20.27 11.65 8.75
N ASN A 208 -20.69 11.88 10.00
CA ASN A 208 -22.00 12.45 10.31
C ASN A 208 -22.06 13.97 10.09
N ARG A 209 -20.99 14.72 10.43
CA ARG A 209 -21.00 16.19 10.41
C ARG A 209 -19.78 16.83 9.77
N LEU A 210 -18.58 16.55 10.28
CA LEU A 210 -17.36 17.25 9.85
C LEU A 210 -17.01 17.00 8.38
N LEU A 211 -16.96 15.74 7.94
CA LEU A 211 -16.58 15.41 6.57
C LEU A 211 -17.59 15.93 5.53
N PRO A 212 -18.92 15.70 5.66
CA PRO A 212 -19.88 16.21 4.69
C PRO A 212 -19.78 17.72 4.45
N GLN A 213 -19.60 18.50 5.51
CA GLN A 213 -19.48 19.94 5.39
C GLN A 213 -18.16 20.38 4.75
N ALA A 214 -17.05 19.72 5.08
CA ALA A 214 -15.77 19.97 4.43
C ALA A 214 -15.83 19.63 2.94
N LEU A 215 -16.50 18.53 2.56
CA LEU A 215 -16.71 18.15 1.17
C LEU A 215 -17.59 19.16 0.42
N LEU A 216 -18.67 19.63 1.03
CA LEU A 216 -19.55 20.65 0.42
C LEU A 216 -18.84 21.99 0.26
N GLN A 217 -17.98 22.38 1.19
CA GLN A 217 -17.12 23.55 1.04
C GLN A 217 -16.09 23.35 -0.07
N LEU A 218 -15.42 22.19 -0.08
CA LEU A 218 -14.41 21.85 -1.08
C LEU A 218 -15.00 21.88 -2.49
N ALA A 219 -16.20 21.31 -2.69
CA ALA A 219 -16.89 21.29 -3.98
C ALA A 219 -17.20 22.69 -4.54
N ARG A 220 -17.34 23.71 -3.68
CA ARG A 220 -17.54 25.11 -4.10
C ARG A 220 -16.24 25.77 -4.54
N THR A 221 -15.14 25.49 -3.86
CA THR A 221 -13.83 26.12 -4.10
C THR A 221 -12.96 25.36 -5.10
N HIS A 222 -13.19 24.06 -5.23
CA HIS A 222 -12.39 23.10 -6.00
C HIS A 222 -13.31 22.04 -6.67
N PRO A 223 -14.26 22.45 -7.55
CA PRO A 223 -15.24 21.55 -8.17
C PRO A 223 -14.63 20.44 -9.04
N GLU A 224 -13.38 20.58 -9.43
CA GLU A 224 -12.62 19.62 -10.23
C GLU A 224 -12.06 18.44 -9.43
N LEU A 225 -12.02 18.55 -8.10
CA LEU A 225 -11.52 17.48 -7.23
C LEU A 225 -12.58 16.39 -7.06
N ARG A 226 -12.13 15.14 -7.15
CA ARG A 226 -12.96 13.97 -6.88
C ARG A 226 -12.56 13.36 -5.54
N VAL A 227 -13.54 13.03 -4.70
CA VAL A 227 -13.27 12.41 -3.40
C VAL A 227 -13.98 11.07 -3.31
N THR A 228 -13.25 10.04 -2.89
CA THR A 228 -13.81 8.76 -2.44
C THR A 228 -13.67 8.70 -0.92
N ALA A 229 -14.78 8.46 -0.22
CA ALA A 229 -14.78 8.27 1.22
C ALA A 229 -15.02 6.80 1.57
N LEU A 230 -14.10 6.19 2.32
CA LEU A 230 -14.25 4.85 2.86
C LEU A 230 -14.62 4.93 4.34
N TYR A 231 -15.70 4.26 4.71
CA TYR A 231 -16.20 4.25 6.08
C TYR A 231 -15.59 3.09 6.87
N GLY A 232 -15.08 3.35 8.07
CA GLY A 232 -14.50 2.31 8.90
C GLY A 232 -14.20 2.74 10.34
N LEU A 233 -13.96 1.76 11.20
CA LEU A 233 -13.46 1.97 12.56
C LEU A 233 -11.93 2.05 12.58
N ASN A 234 -11.35 2.57 13.65
CA ASN A 234 -9.89 2.74 13.75
C ASN A 234 -9.09 1.45 13.50
N GLU A 235 -9.62 0.29 13.89
CA GLU A 235 -8.99 -1.01 13.61
C GLU A 235 -8.80 -1.31 12.11
N SER A 236 -9.68 -0.78 11.26
CA SER A 236 -9.60 -0.90 9.79
C SER A 236 -8.90 0.31 9.16
N LEU A 237 -9.18 1.52 9.67
CA LEU A 237 -8.63 2.77 9.13
C LEU A 237 -7.10 2.81 9.22
N MET A 238 -6.52 2.38 10.35
CA MET A 238 -5.07 2.46 10.53
C MET A 238 -4.30 1.56 9.55
N PRO A 239 -4.68 0.29 9.32
CA PRO A 239 -4.16 -0.51 8.22
C PRO A 239 -4.30 0.15 6.85
N TRP A 240 -5.48 0.71 6.52
CA TRP A 240 -5.69 1.39 5.23
C TRP A 240 -4.76 2.58 5.02
N VAL A 241 -4.53 3.39 6.05
CA VAL A 241 -3.55 4.49 6.00
C VAL A 241 -2.15 3.94 5.77
N LYS A 242 -1.72 2.92 6.52
CA LYS A 242 -0.37 2.34 6.40
C LYS A 242 -0.11 1.73 5.02
N GLN A 243 -1.11 1.09 4.45
CA GLN A 243 -1.04 0.45 3.13
C GLN A 243 -1.22 1.44 1.98
N GLY A 244 -1.67 2.67 2.25
CA GLY A 244 -1.93 3.67 1.21
C GLY A 244 -3.23 3.43 0.44
N GLU A 245 -4.16 2.65 1.00
CA GLU A 245 -5.53 2.48 0.51
C GLU A 245 -6.34 3.78 0.65
N VAL A 246 -6.01 4.59 1.65
CA VAL A 246 -6.48 5.96 1.80
C VAL A 246 -5.30 6.92 1.96
N ASP A 247 -5.46 8.15 1.49
CA ASP A 247 -4.45 9.20 1.62
C ASP A 247 -4.27 9.62 3.08
N PHE A 248 -5.39 9.67 3.82
CA PHE A 248 -5.44 9.89 5.25
C PHE A 248 -6.76 9.34 5.83
N ALA A 249 -6.78 9.14 7.15
CA ALA A 249 -7.98 8.84 7.91
C ALA A 249 -8.40 10.05 8.75
N LEU A 250 -9.69 10.34 8.76
CA LEU A 250 -10.35 11.29 9.64
C LEU A 250 -11.10 10.51 10.72
N SER A 251 -10.54 10.46 11.93
CA SER A 251 -11.05 9.62 13.02
C SER A 251 -10.47 10.05 14.37
N SER A 252 -10.76 9.28 15.43
CA SER A 252 -10.13 9.47 16.73
C SER A 252 -8.60 9.26 16.63
N VAL A 253 -7.84 10.23 17.14
CA VAL A 253 -6.38 10.19 17.20
C VAL A 253 -5.92 9.91 18.64
N PRO A 254 -4.83 9.13 18.82
CA PRO A 254 -4.36 8.79 20.15
C PRO A 254 -3.73 10.01 20.84
N THR A 255 -3.92 10.13 22.16
CA THR A 255 -3.28 11.17 22.99
C THR A 255 -1.76 11.01 23.05
N ARG A 256 -1.26 9.79 22.84
CA ARG A 256 0.17 9.48 22.67
C ARG A 256 0.35 8.66 21.41
N ALA A 257 1.22 9.12 20.51
CA ALA A 257 1.54 8.37 19.30
C ALA A 257 2.22 7.03 19.66
N THR A 258 1.57 5.92 19.33
CA THR A 258 2.07 4.56 19.60
C THR A 258 2.67 3.90 18.36
N ASP A 259 2.24 4.30 17.15
CA ASP A 259 2.73 3.75 15.89
C ASP A 259 3.72 4.71 15.21
N ALA A 260 4.99 4.28 15.11
CA ALA A 260 6.05 5.06 14.48
C ALA A 260 5.85 5.26 12.96
N ALA A 261 4.99 4.48 12.31
CA ALA A 261 4.66 4.65 10.89
C ALA A 261 3.60 5.74 10.64
N LEU A 262 2.90 6.21 11.68
CA LEU A 262 1.77 7.13 11.56
C LEU A 262 2.07 8.50 12.16
N SER A 263 1.53 9.54 11.54
CA SER A 263 1.50 10.90 12.08
C SER A 263 0.06 11.34 12.25
N HIS A 264 -0.20 12.03 13.36
CA HIS A 264 -1.53 12.46 13.77
C HIS A 264 -1.54 13.98 13.88
N GLU A 265 -2.63 14.59 13.43
CA GLU A 265 -2.92 16.00 13.57
C GLU A 265 -4.28 16.15 14.24
N SER A 266 -4.32 16.81 15.40
CA SER A 266 -5.56 17.09 16.13
C SER A 266 -6.35 18.19 15.45
N LEU A 267 -7.66 18.00 15.27
CA LEU A 267 -8.57 19.02 14.74
C LEU A 267 -9.44 19.65 15.83
N PHE A 268 -10.03 18.82 16.70
CA PHE A 268 -10.85 19.27 17.83
C PHE A 268 -10.98 18.16 18.87
N THR A 269 -11.49 18.52 20.05
CA THR A 269 -11.82 17.57 21.13
C THR A 269 -13.33 17.47 21.25
N GLU A 270 -13.86 16.27 21.40
CA GLU A 270 -15.29 16.05 21.64
C GLU A 270 -15.56 15.18 22.86
N THR A 271 -16.79 15.24 23.36
CA THR A 271 -17.23 14.57 24.59
C THR A 271 -18.15 13.39 24.27
N GLY A 272 -18.03 12.30 25.03
CA GLY A 272 -19.07 11.26 25.06
C GLY A 272 -20.26 11.67 25.92
N VAL A 273 -21.45 11.20 25.56
CA VAL A 273 -22.70 11.50 26.24
C VAL A 273 -23.57 10.25 26.34
N VAL A 274 -24.35 10.16 27.42
CA VAL A 274 -25.47 9.22 27.47
C VAL A 274 -26.62 9.79 26.64
N VAL A 275 -27.19 8.97 25.77
CA VAL A 275 -28.23 9.37 24.82
C VAL A 275 -29.48 8.53 25.04
N ALA A 276 -30.63 9.19 24.95
CA ALA A 276 -31.94 8.55 24.93
C ALA A 276 -32.79 9.10 23.78
N ARG A 277 -33.91 8.43 23.45
CA ARG A 277 -34.95 9.03 22.63
C ARG A 277 -35.49 10.32 23.24
N ALA A 278 -36.02 11.19 22.39
CA ALA A 278 -36.82 12.32 22.84
C ALA A 278 -38.01 11.84 23.71
N GLY A 279 -38.28 12.58 24.79
CA GLY A 279 -39.36 12.27 25.73
C GLY A 279 -39.10 11.08 26.66
N HIS A 280 -37.87 10.57 26.73
CA HIS A 280 -37.49 9.54 27.71
C HIS A 280 -37.69 10.04 29.16
N PRO A 281 -38.18 9.23 30.12
CA PRO A 281 -38.45 9.69 31.49
C PRO A 281 -37.28 10.39 32.19
N LEU A 282 -36.05 9.91 31.98
CA LEU A 282 -34.85 10.53 32.58
C LEU A 282 -34.59 11.96 32.09
N SER A 283 -35.08 12.36 30.91
CA SER A 283 -34.80 13.70 30.39
C SER A 283 -35.56 14.82 31.10
N ARG A 284 -36.52 14.45 31.96
CA ARG A 284 -37.21 15.41 32.84
C ARG A 284 -36.37 15.77 34.07
N GLN A 285 -35.31 15.00 34.35
CA GLN A 285 -34.44 15.23 35.50
C GLN A 285 -33.34 16.23 35.14
N ARG A 286 -33.05 17.16 36.07
CA ARG A 286 -32.00 18.17 35.87
C ARG A 286 -30.60 17.59 35.97
N ALA A 287 -30.40 16.53 36.76
CA ALA A 287 -29.15 15.82 36.91
C ALA A 287 -29.45 14.37 37.23
N ILE A 288 -28.80 13.44 36.54
CA ILE A 288 -29.01 12.00 36.68
C ILE A 288 -27.78 11.41 37.35
N ALA A 289 -27.99 10.70 38.45
CA ALA A 289 -26.93 10.00 39.15
C ALA A 289 -26.54 8.71 38.40
N PRO A 290 -25.25 8.34 38.36
CA PRO A 290 -24.78 7.12 37.68
C PRO A 290 -25.51 5.85 38.15
N ALA A 291 -25.85 5.75 39.44
CA ALA A 291 -26.56 4.59 39.99
C ALA A 291 -27.98 4.40 39.40
N GLN A 292 -28.63 5.45 38.89
CA GLN A 292 -29.95 5.32 38.24
C GLN A 292 -29.83 4.65 36.88
N LEU A 293 -28.69 4.79 36.22
CA LEU A 293 -28.44 4.30 34.87
C LEU A 293 -28.32 2.77 34.80
N THR A 294 -28.00 2.11 35.91
CA THR A 294 -27.88 0.65 35.99
C THR A 294 -29.22 -0.07 35.84
N GLN A 295 -30.32 0.63 36.02
CA GLN A 295 -31.69 0.09 35.92
C GLN A 295 -32.25 0.13 34.50
N HIS A 296 -31.52 0.69 33.54
CA HIS A 296 -31.96 0.88 32.17
C HIS A 296 -31.36 -0.16 31.22
N THR A 297 -32.07 -0.41 30.12
CA THR A 297 -31.59 -1.24 29.01
C THR A 297 -30.58 -0.46 28.17
N TRP A 298 -29.52 -1.12 27.71
CA TRP A 298 -28.43 -0.48 26.96
C TRP A 298 -28.23 -1.06 25.57
N ILE A 299 -28.03 -0.18 24.58
CA ILE A 299 -27.51 -0.51 23.25
C ILE A 299 -26.14 0.12 23.14
N LEU A 300 -25.08 -0.68 23.01
CA LEU A 300 -23.71 -0.19 23.15
C LEU A 300 -22.81 -0.55 21.96
N PRO A 301 -21.71 0.19 21.77
CA PRO A 301 -20.59 -0.27 20.97
C PRO A 301 -20.03 -1.61 21.50
N ARG A 302 -19.28 -2.33 20.65
CA ARG A 302 -18.58 -3.54 21.07
C ARG A 302 -17.55 -3.22 22.16
N ARG A 303 -17.21 -4.21 22.99
CA ARG A 303 -16.26 -4.10 24.11
C ARG A 303 -14.86 -3.58 23.78
N ARG A 304 -14.45 -3.63 22.51
CA ARG A 304 -13.13 -3.13 22.07
C ARG A 304 -13.14 -1.67 21.63
N GLU A 305 -14.33 -1.09 21.41
CA GLU A 305 -14.45 0.29 20.95
C GLU A 305 -14.18 1.26 22.10
N LEU A 306 -13.60 2.40 21.76
CA LEU A 306 -13.13 3.39 22.72
C LEU A 306 -14.26 3.90 23.62
N GLU A 307 -15.44 4.11 23.04
CA GLU A 307 -16.64 4.56 23.74
C GLU A 307 -17.12 3.53 24.77
N ARG A 308 -17.02 2.22 24.47
CA ARG A 308 -17.41 1.16 25.42
C ARG A 308 -16.42 1.06 26.58
N LEU A 309 -15.11 1.18 26.30
CA LEU A 309 -14.10 1.22 27.36
C LEU A 309 -14.32 2.42 28.29
N ALA A 310 -14.64 3.59 27.74
CA ALA A 310 -14.95 4.79 28.50
C ALA A 310 -16.23 4.64 29.34
N PHE A 311 -17.25 3.98 28.78
CA PHE A 311 -18.48 3.65 29.50
C PHE A 311 -18.22 2.72 30.68
N ASP A 312 -17.50 1.62 30.48
CA ASP A 312 -17.21 0.66 31.55
C ASP A 312 -16.37 1.30 32.67
N ASP A 313 -15.38 2.11 32.31
CA ASP A 313 -14.56 2.87 33.25
C ASP A 313 -15.37 3.93 34.01
N PHE A 314 -16.31 4.62 33.36
CA PHE A 314 -17.23 5.55 34.02
C PHE A 314 -18.03 4.89 35.14
N PHE A 315 -18.61 3.70 34.94
CA PHE A 315 -19.33 3.00 36.02
C PHE A 315 -18.37 2.52 37.11
N THR A 316 -17.21 1.97 36.71
CA THR A 316 -16.20 1.45 37.65
C THR A 316 -15.69 2.54 38.60
N ARG A 317 -15.39 3.75 38.09
CA ARG A 317 -14.95 4.90 38.91
C ARG A 317 -16.00 5.36 39.92
N HIS A 318 -17.28 5.09 39.66
CA HIS A 318 -18.39 5.38 40.58
C HIS A 318 -18.71 4.20 41.52
N GLY A 319 -17.89 3.14 41.53
CA GLY A 319 -18.11 1.95 42.36
C GLY A 319 -19.32 1.12 41.93
N LEU A 320 -19.68 1.18 40.64
CA LEU A 320 -20.82 0.47 40.06
C LEU A 320 -20.33 -0.57 39.05
N GLU A 321 -21.08 -1.67 38.92
CA GLU A 321 -20.88 -2.61 37.82
C GLU A 321 -21.41 -2.00 36.51
N PRO A 322 -20.62 -2.02 35.42
CA PRO A 322 -21.09 -1.57 34.11
C PRO A 322 -22.30 -2.39 33.63
N PRO A 323 -23.37 -1.74 33.15
CA PRO A 323 -24.53 -2.45 32.59
C PRO A 323 -24.17 -3.33 31.39
N GLU A 324 -24.76 -4.52 31.32
CA GLU A 324 -24.70 -5.36 30.14
C GLU A 324 -25.54 -4.78 29.00
N ALA A 325 -25.04 -4.91 27.77
CA ALA A 325 -25.74 -4.44 26.59
C ALA A 325 -26.80 -5.47 26.17
N LEU A 326 -28.03 -5.00 25.91
CA LEU A 326 -29.03 -5.80 25.19
C LEU A 326 -28.54 -6.13 23.78
N THR A 327 -27.91 -5.15 23.13
CA THR A 327 -27.31 -5.30 21.80
C THR A 327 -25.97 -4.59 21.73
N GLU A 328 -24.94 -5.29 21.25
CA GLU A 328 -23.65 -4.71 20.89
C GLU A 328 -23.54 -4.56 19.36
N THR A 329 -23.13 -3.39 18.87
CA THR A 329 -23.00 -3.17 17.41
C THR A 329 -21.93 -2.14 17.04
N THR A 330 -21.36 -2.29 15.84
CA THR A 330 -20.51 -1.26 15.20
C THR A 330 -21.30 -0.31 14.29
N SER A 331 -22.57 -0.62 14.03
CA SER A 331 -23.44 0.18 13.18
C SER A 331 -24.09 1.29 13.99
N THR A 332 -23.64 2.52 13.77
CA THR A 332 -24.25 3.72 14.39
C THR A 332 -25.67 3.95 13.89
N VAL A 333 -25.98 3.57 12.65
CA VAL A 333 -27.35 3.62 12.09
C VAL A 333 -28.29 2.70 12.87
N LEU A 334 -27.88 1.43 13.07
CA LEU A 334 -28.68 0.47 13.83
C LEU A 334 -28.85 0.93 15.29
N MET A 335 -27.76 1.37 15.93
CA MET A 335 -27.77 1.84 17.30
C MET A 335 -28.74 3.01 17.51
N LYS A 336 -28.63 4.06 16.69
CA LYS A 336 -29.54 5.21 16.73
C LYS A 336 -30.98 4.79 16.47
N ALA A 337 -31.23 3.92 15.50
CA ALA A 337 -32.57 3.42 15.19
C ALA A 337 -33.22 2.67 16.36
N MET A 338 -32.46 1.83 17.08
CA MET A 338 -32.97 1.11 18.24
C MET A 338 -33.27 2.06 19.41
N VAL A 339 -32.38 3.01 19.68
CA VAL A 339 -32.58 4.00 20.75
C VAL A 339 -33.80 4.88 20.47
N MET A 340 -33.97 5.36 19.23
CA MET A 340 -35.15 6.17 18.86
C MET A 340 -36.49 5.44 19.04
N GLN A 341 -36.49 4.11 18.99
CA GLN A 341 -37.70 3.27 19.03
C GLN A 341 -37.92 2.56 20.38
N SER A 342 -37.15 2.90 21.43
CA SER A 342 -37.24 2.23 22.72
C SER A 342 -36.86 3.15 23.89
N ASP A 343 -36.98 2.64 25.12
CA ASP A 343 -36.45 3.29 26.33
C ASP A 343 -35.01 2.86 26.64
N ALA A 344 -34.31 2.25 25.68
CA ALA A 344 -32.92 1.93 25.83
C ALA A 344 -32.03 3.18 25.75
N LEU A 345 -30.92 3.14 26.47
CA LEU A 345 -29.88 4.17 26.48
C LEU A 345 -28.68 3.72 25.63
N THR A 346 -27.87 4.69 25.23
CA THR A 346 -26.54 4.42 24.63
C THR A 346 -25.51 5.44 25.12
N PHE A 347 -24.23 5.14 24.92
CA PHE A 347 -23.12 6.05 25.21
C PHE A 347 -22.24 6.20 23.97
N ILE A 348 -22.24 7.41 23.39
CA ILE A 348 -21.60 7.72 22.12
C ILE A 348 -21.12 9.19 22.08
N PRO A 349 -20.25 9.57 21.12
CA PRO A 349 -19.81 10.95 20.98
C PRO A 349 -20.97 11.89 20.65
N ARG A 350 -20.99 13.07 21.26
CA ARG A 350 -22.07 14.06 21.09
C ARG A 350 -22.33 14.42 19.63
N GLU A 351 -21.27 14.52 18.83
CA GLU A 351 -21.36 14.95 17.44
C GLU A 351 -22.01 13.89 16.52
N LEU A 352 -22.08 12.62 16.96
CA LEU A 352 -22.70 11.53 16.21
C LEU A 352 -24.23 11.63 16.15
N ILE A 353 -24.84 12.35 17.10
CA ILE A 353 -26.29 12.54 17.21
C ILE A 353 -26.74 13.97 16.89
N TRP A 354 -25.85 14.81 16.36
CA TRP A 354 -26.13 16.24 16.19
C TRP A 354 -27.43 16.49 15.41
N TRP A 355 -27.61 15.79 14.28
CA TRP A 355 -28.81 15.91 13.43
C TRP A 355 -30.07 15.43 14.15
N GLU A 356 -30.00 14.31 14.87
CA GLU A 356 -31.14 13.76 15.61
C GLU A 356 -31.54 14.66 16.78
N VAL A 357 -30.59 15.38 17.39
CA VAL A 357 -30.90 16.40 18.40
C VAL A 357 -31.63 17.58 17.75
N GLN A 358 -31.17 18.07 16.60
CA GLN A 358 -31.86 19.15 15.88
C GLN A 358 -33.28 18.74 15.46
N ALA A 359 -33.47 17.47 15.08
CA ALA A 359 -34.75 16.91 14.70
C ALA A 359 -35.63 16.50 15.90
N GLN A 360 -35.18 16.72 17.14
CA GLN A 360 -35.87 16.31 18.37
C GLN A 360 -36.23 14.81 18.41
N GLN A 361 -35.35 13.97 17.86
CA GLN A 361 -35.51 12.50 17.86
C GLN A 361 -34.69 11.84 18.96
N LEU A 362 -33.49 12.36 19.21
CA LEU A 362 -32.59 11.94 20.29
C LEU A 362 -32.23 13.13 21.17
N GLN A 363 -31.84 12.86 22.40
CA GLN A 363 -31.38 13.89 23.33
C GLN A 363 -30.23 13.36 24.21
N PRO A 364 -29.18 14.16 24.44
CA PRO A 364 -28.20 13.85 25.46
C PRO A 364 -28.82 14.02 26.85
N LEU A 365 -28.53 13.09 27.76
CA LEU A 365 -28.94 13.14 29.15
C LEU A 365 -27.89 13.86 30.01
N ASN A 366 -28.32 14.67 30.97
CA ASN A 366 -27.42 15.34 31.90
C ASN A 366 -27.01 14.40 33.05
N VAL A 367 -26.02 13.54 32.78
CA VAL A 367 -25.51 12.57 33.74
C VAL A 367 -24.33 13.17 34.51
N GLN A 368 -24.35 13.01 35.83
CA GLN A 368 -23.27 13.51 36.68
C GLN A 368 -21.99 12.72 36.45
N GLY A 369 -20.85 13.42 36.40
CA GLY A 369 -19.53 12.80 36.28
C GLY A 369 -19.17 12.27 34.90
N THR A 370 -19.97 12.55 33.85
CA THR A 370 -19.56 12.23 32.47
C THR A 370 -18.59 13.29 31.97
N ASP A 371 -17.30 12.95 31.94
CA ASP A 371 -16.20 13.85 31.55
C ASP A 371 -15.32 13.28 30.43
N TRP A 372 -15.70 12.13 29.87
CA TRP A 372 -14.89 11.47 28.86
C TRP A 372 -14.82 12.29 27.57
N THR A 373 -13.58 12.48 27.11
CA THR A 373 -13.27 13.17 25.86
C THR A 373 -12.40 12.31 24.95
N ARG A 374 -12.49 12.58 23.65
CA ARG A 374 -11.57 12.06 22.63
C ARG A 374 -11.12 13.18 21.70
N ILE A 375 -9.94 13.00 21.13
CA ILE A 375 -9.40 13.92 20.14
C ILE A 375 -9.76 13.38 18.76
N VAL A 376 -10.40 14.20 17.94
CA VAL A 376 -10.68 13.90 16.54
C VAL A 376 -9.64 14.60 15.67
N GLY A 377 -9.14 13.89 14.67
CA GLY A 377 -8.05 14.41 13.86
C GLY A 377 -7.80 13.67 12.57
N VAL A 378 -6.74 14.09 11.90
CA VAL A 378 -6.23 13.49 10.67
C VAL A 378 -5.07 12.58 11.01
N THR A 379 -5.12 11.33 10.57
CA THR A 379 -4.02 10.37 10.62
C THR A 379 -3.51 10.07 9.21
N ARG A 380 -2.20 10.20 9.00
CA ARG A 380 -1.52 9.93 7.73
C ARG A 380 -0.24 9.13 7.95
N ARG A 381 0.32 8.54 6.89
CA ARG A 381 1.66 7.93 6.93
C ARG A 381 2.68 9.00 7.33
N ARG A 382 3.54 8.71 8.32
CA ARG A 382 4.60 9.63 8.76
C ARG A 382 5.61 9.88 7.64
N ARG A 383 5.92 8.84 6.87
CA ARG A 383 6.77 8.89 5.68
C ARG A 383 5.86 8.65 4.47
N GLY A 384 5.51 9.73 3.77
CA GLY A 384 4.66 9.70 2.58
C GLY A 384 4.33 11.13 2.17
N SER A 385 4.23 11.38 0.87
CA SER A 385 3.79 12.69 0.38
C SER A 385 2.30 12.89 0.62
N VAL A 386 1.90 14.12 0.91
CA VAL A 386 0.48 14.51 0.84
C VAL A 386 0.25 15.08 -0.55
N SER A 387 -0.67 14.48 -1.32
CA SER A 387 -1.02 15.01 -2.64
C SER A 387 -1.62 16.41 -2.51
N PRO A 388 -1.47 17.30 -3.51
CA PRO A 388 -2.10 18.61 -3.47
C PRO A 388 -3.61 18.56 -3.24
N ALA A 389 -4.30 17.58 -3.83
CA ALA A 389 -5.73 17.36 -3.63
C ALA A 389 -6.06 16.97 -2.17
N ALA A 390 -5.29 16.06 -1.57
CA ALA A 390 -5.47 15.67 -0.17
C ALA A 390 -5.21 16.84 0.78
N ALA A 391 -4.20 17.68 0.49
CA ALA A 391 -3.93 18.89 1.26
C ALA A 391 -5.12 19.86 1.24
N LYS A 392 -5.78 20.07 0.09
CA LYS A 392 -6.99 20.91 0.00
C LYS A 392 -8.15 20.39 0.84
N LEU A 393 -8.37 19.08 0.87
CA LEU A 393 -9.40 18.50 1.74
C LEU A 393 -9.04 18.65 3.22
N ILE A 394 -7.78 18.45 3.60
CA ILE A 394 -7.30 18.68 4.96
C ILE A 394 -7.49 20.15 5.38
N ASP A 395 -7.18 21.10 4.50
CA ASP A 395 -7.41 22.53 4.77
C ASP A 395 -8.91 22.85 4.96
N ALA A 396 -9.79 22.26 4.14
CA ALA A 396 -11.23 22.39 4.32
C ALA A 396 -11.69 21.80 5.66
N LEU A 397 -11.16 20.65 6.07
CA LEU A 397 -11.45 20.04 7.37
C LEU A 397 -11.02 20.95 8.53
N ARG A 398 -9.81 21.54 8.47
CA ARG A 398 -9.34 22.53 9.47
C ARG A 398 -10.25 23.74 9.55
N ALA A 399 -10.66 24.28 8.39
CA ALA A 399 -11.53 25.46 8.33
C ALA A 399 -12.95 25.19 8.85
N VAL A 400 -13.47 23.97 8.70
CA VAL A 400 -14.75 23.57 9.29
C VAL A 400 -14.59 23.30 10.79
N ALA A 401 -13.56 22.58 11.20
CA ALA A 401 -13.27 22.28 12.60
C ALA A 401 -13.16 23.56 13.44
N SER A 402 -12.31 24.50 13.02
CA SER A 402 -12.10 25.78 13.71
C SER A 402 -13.34 26.66 13.84
N ARG A 403 -14.30 26.58 12.91
CA ARG A 403 -15.53 27.39 12.96
C ARG A 403 -16.66 26.78 13.78
N GLN A 404 -16.66 25.46 13.98
CA GLN A 404 -17.82 24.75 14.51
C GLN A 404 -17.56 23.96 15.79
N PHE A 405 -16.30 23.76 16.13
CA PHE A 405 -15.87 22.94 17.26
C PHE A 405 -14.81 23.77 18.02
N GLU A 406 -15.23 24.84 18.68
CA GLU A 406 -14.35 25.62 19.55
C GLU A 406 -14.05 24.85 20.86
N GLY A 407 -12.75 24.72 21.20
CA GLY A 407 -12.20 24.12 22.43
C GLY A 407 -11.79 22.64 22.25
N VAL A 408 -10.57 22.15 22.49
CA VAL A 408 -9.44 22.61 23.31
C VAL A 408 -8.17 22.20 22.54
N VAL A 409 -7.52 23.14 21.86
CA VAL A 409 -6.10 23.00 21.50
C VAL A 409 -5.34 23.55 22.70
N GLY A 410 -4.95 22.65 23.59
CA GLY A 410 -4.06 22.90 24.72
C GLY A 410 -2.96 21.85 24.72
#